data_AF-A0A2W7QQ51-F1
#
_entry.id   AF-A0A2W7QQ51-F1
#
_cell.length_a   1.000
_cell.length_b   1.000
_cell.length_c   1.000
_cell.angle_alpha   90.00
_cell.angle_beta   90.00
_cell.angle_gamma   90.00
#
_symmetry.space_group_name_H-M   'P 1'
#
loop_
_entity.id
_entity.type
_entity.pdbx_description
1 polymer ?
#
loop_
_entity_poly.entity_id
_entity_poly.type
_entity_poly.pdbx_seq_one_letter_code
_entity_poly.pdbx_strand_id
1 'polypeptide(L)' 'MKKLSNTFVIALLVISMSSCATVFGGKVSEYQRTKPKAGEPQREVRVGALIADIILFLPGVIVDFATGAIYKPEGK' A
#
# COMPACT_ATOMS: atom_id res chain seq x y z
N MET A 1 23.24 -24.95 -2.70
CA MET A 1 21.83 -25.16 -3.09
C MET A 1 20.82 -24.44 -2.19
N LYS A 2 20.94 -24.50 -0.85
CA LYS A 2 20.01 -23.82 0.09
C LYS A 2 19.90 -22.29 -0.09
N LYS A 3 21.04 -21.61 -0.34
CA LYS A 3 21.06 -20.14 -0.51
C LYS A 3 20.34 -19.66 -1.78
N LEU A 4 20.49 -20.38 -2.88
CA LEU A 4 19.84 -20.03 -4.16
C LEU A 4 18.31 -20.21 -4.08
N SER A 5 17.85 -21.24 -3.36
CA SER A 5 16.42 -21.47 -3.10
C SER A 5 15.81 -20.35 -2.24
N ASN A 6 16.47 -19.93 -1.15
CA ASN A 6 15.97 -18.81 -0.34
C ASN A 6 15.94 -17.49 -1.11
N THR A 7 16.98 -17.17 -1.88
CA THR A 7 16.99 -15.94 -2.70
C THR A 7 15.90 -15.97 -3.75
N PHE A 8 15.63 -17.11 -4.37
CA PHE A 8 14.55 -17.26 -5.35
C PHE A 8 13.17 -17.11 -4.72
N VAL A 9 12.94 -17.69 -3.54
CA VAL A 9 11.68 -17.54 -2.78
C VAL A 9 11.47 -16.08 -2.35
N ILE A 10 12.50 -15.40 -1.88
CA ILE A 10 12.44 -13.97 -1.54
C ILE A 10 12.15 -13.13 -2.78
N ALA A 11 12.81 -13.41 -3.91
CA ALA A 11 12.55 -12.72 -5.17
C ALA A 11 11.11 -12.96 -5.67
N LEU A 12 10.60 -14.18 -5.56
CA LEU A 12 9.22 -14.52 -5.93
C LEU A 12 8.19 -13.80 -5.03
N LEU A 13 8.49 -13.71 -3.73
CA LEU A 13 7.70 -12.93 -2.75
C LEU A 13 7.71 -11.44 -3.08
N VAL A 14 8.86 -10.86 -3.42
CA VAL A 14 8.95 -9.45 -3.81
C VAL A 14 8.19 -9.20 -5.11
N ILE A 15 8.29 -10.09 -6.10
CA ILE A 15 7.57 -9.98 -7.38
C ILE A 15 6.06 -10.15 -7.19
N SER A 16 5.60 -11.05 -6.31
CA SER A 16 4.17 -11.20 -6.01
C SER A 16 3.61 -9.97 -5.28
N MET A 17 4.43 -9.26 -4.50
CA MET A 17 4.04 -8.00 -3.85
C MET A 17 4.02 -6.79 -4.80
N SER A 18 4.63 -6.86 -5.98
CA SER A 18 4.61 -5.75 -6.97
C SER A 18 3.23 -5.44 -7.55
N SER A 19 2.23 -6.31 -7.35
CA SER A 19 0.84 -6.12 -7.82
C SER A 19 -0.22 -6.21 -6.71
N CYS A 20 0.21 -6.47 -5.47
CA CYS A 20 -0.65 -6.57 -4.28
C CYS A 20 -0.46 -5.32 -3.42
N ALA A 21 -0.66 -4.14 -4.02
CA ALA A 21 -0.53 -2.86 -3.33
C ALA A 21 -1.43 -2.73 -2.09
N THR A 22 -2.32 -3.71 -1.82
CA THR A 22 -2.96 -3.97 -0.54
C THR A 22 -3.49 -5.43 -0.51
N VAL A 23 -3.69 -6.00 0.68
CA VAL A 23 -4.57 -7.17 0.88
C VAL A 23 -6.05 -6.75 0.94
N PHE A 24 -6.32 -5.47 1.23
CA PHE A 24 -7.66 -4.95 1.57
C PHE A 24 -8.14 -3.74 0.73
N GLY A 25 -7.39 -3.30 -0.26
CA GLY A 25 -7.63 -2.10 -1.06
C GLY A 25 -7.70 -2.41 -2.56
N GLY A 26 -8.90 -2.23 -3.13
CA GLY A 26 -9.07 -2.32 -4.57
C GLY A 26 -8.25 -1.30 -5.37
N LYS A 27 -8.58 -1.13 -6.65
CA LYS A 27 -7.89 -0.20 -7.55
C LYS A 27 -7.70 1.18 -6.91
N VAL A 28 -6.46 1.67 -6.92
CA VAL A 28 -6.11 3.02 -6.46
C VAL A 28 -6.43 4.03 -7.56
N SER A 29 -7.27 5.02 -7.26
CA SER A 29 -7.66 6.06 -8.21
C SER A 29 -6.58 7.14 -8.39
N GLU A 30 -6.66 7.92 -9.47
CA GLU A 30 -5.79 9.08 -9.67
C GLU A 30 -5.96 10.13 -8.56
N TYR A 31 -7.17 10.28 -8.04
CA TYR A 31 -7.43 11.15 -6.88
C TYR A 31 -6.56 10.75 -5.69
N GLN A 32 -6.48 9.46 -5.37
CA GLN A 32 -5.69 8.94 -4.24
C GLN A 32 -4.18 9.09 -4.45
N ARG A 33 -3.70 9.00 -5.70
CA ARG A 33 -2.27 9.05 -6.05
C ARG A 33 -1.70 10.45 -6.16
N THR A 34 -2.52 11.37 -6.67
CA THR A 34 -2.16 12.80 -6.75
C THR A 34 -1.79 13.29 -5.35
N LYS A 35 -0.94 14.30 -5.17
CA LYS A 35 -0.75 14.93 -3.84
C LYS A 35 -1.57 16.22 -3.76
N PRO A 36 -2.10 16.62 -2.59
CA PRO A 36 -2.83 17.88 -2.50
C PRO A 36 -1.87 19.03 -2.79
N LYS A 37 -2.37 20.07 -3.46
CA LYS A 37 -1.59 21.29 -3.70
C LYS A 37 -1.37 22.04 -2.39
N ALA A 38 -0.43 22.98 -2.40
CA ALA A 38 -0.23 23.86 -1.25
C ALA A 38 -1.54 24.61 -0.93
N GLY A 39 -1.97 24.54 0.33
CA GLY A 39 -3.23 25.13 0.80
C GLY A 39 -4.46 24.23 0.64
N GLU A 40 -4.36 23.07 -0.03
CA GLU A 40 -5.44 22.09 -0.08
C GLU A 40 -5.43 21.21 1.18
N PRO A 41 -6.62 20.76 1.63
CA PRO A 41 -6.71 19.84 2.75
C PRO A 41 -6.03 18.50 2.43
N GLN A 42 -5.49 17.86 3.46
CA GLN A 42 -4.94 16.52 3.33
C GLN A 42 -6.05 15.49 3.07
N ARG A 43 -5.71 14.43 2.35
CA ARG A 43 -6.65 13.34 2.07
C ARG A 43 -6.94 12.54 3.32
N GLU A 44 -8.20 12.18 3.48
CA GLU A 44 -8.62 11.30 4.56
C GLU A 44 -8.00 9.91 4.41
N VAL A 45 -7.54 9.37 5.54
CA VAL A 45 -6.92 8.06 5.65
C VAL A 45 -7.99 7.01 5.92
N ARG A 46 -7.86 5.83 5.30
CA ARG A 46 -8.66 4.65 5.62
C ARG A 46 -8.18 4.05 6.94
N VAL A 47 -8.69 4.56 8.06
CA VAL A 47 -8.25 4.18 9.42
C VAL A 47 -8.25 2.67 9.64
N GLY A 48 -9.27 1.96 9.14
CA GLY A 48 -9.33 0.50 9.24
C GLY A 48 -8.17 -0.21 8.54
N ALA A 49 -7.76 0.28 7.36
CA ALA A 49 -6.61 -0.27 6.63
C ALA A 49 -5.31 0.03 7.37
N LEU A 50 -5.15 1.26 7.88
CA LEU A 50 -3.98 1.65 8.68
C LEU A 50 -3.81 0.75 9.92
N ILE A 51 -4.89 0.51 10.66
CA ILE A 51 -4.86 -0.38 11.84
C ILE A 51 -4.52 -1.81 11.42
N ALA A 52 -5.12 -2.31 10.35
CA ALA A 52 -4.84 -3.66 9.85
C ALA A 52 -3.37 -3.83 9.48
N ASP A 53 -2.78 -2.87 8.76
CA ASP A 53 -1.36 -2.93 8.39
C ASP A 53 -0.43 -2.81 9.61
N ILE A 54 -0.73 -1.94 10.57
CA ILE A 54 0.06 -1.82 11.81
C ILE A 54 0.05 -3.13 12.61
N ILE A 55 -1.06 -3.87 12.63
CA ILE A 55 -1.18 -5.10 13.41
C ILE A 55 -0.66 -6.32 12.64
N LEU A 56 -0.94 -6.41 11.34
CA LEU A 56 -0.72 -7.62 10.54
C LEU A 56 0.54 -7.56 9.70
N PHE A 57 0.94 -6.39 9.21
CA PHE A 57 2.05 -6.25 8.27
C PHE A 57 2.57 -4.80 8.18
N LEU A 58 3.46 -4.41 9.11
CA LEU A 58 4.03 -3.04 9.17
C LEU A 58 4.58 -2.52 7.82
N PRO A 59 5.29 -3.33 7.00
CA PRO A 59 5.75 -2.85 5.70
C PRO A 59 4.59 -2.44 4.76
N GLY A 60 3.40 -3.01 4.94
CA GLY A 60 2.17 -2.66 4.24
C GLY A 60 1.80 -1.20 4.43
N VAL A 61 1.90 -0.68 5.66
CA VAL A 61 1.66 0.75 5.97
C VAL A 61 2.48 1.63 5.02
N ILE A 62 3.78 1.34 4.89
CA ILE A 62 4.69 2.15 4.07
C ILE A 62 4.30 2.09 2.60
N VAL A 63 3.98 0.89 2.10
CA VAL A 63 3.55 0.67 0.70
C VAL A 63 2.22 1.38 0.42
N ASP A 64 1.27 1.34 1.35
CA ASP A 64 -0.05 1.96 1.23
C ASP A 64 0.04 3.50 1.19
N PHE A 65 0.93 4.10 2.00
CA PHE A 65 1.23 5.53 1.92
C PHE A 65 1.97 5.90 0.62
N ALA A 66 2.91 5.08 0.17
CA ALA A 66 3.69 5.35 -1.04
C ALA A 66 2.85 5.25 -2.31
N THR A 67 1.90 4.32 -2.36
CA THR A 67 1.01 4.11 -3.51
C THR A 67 -0.24 5.00 -3.47
N GLY A 68 -0.54 5.61 -2.33
CA GLY A 68 -1.77 6.36 -2.08
C GLY A 68 -2.98 5.47 -1.78
N ALA A 69 -2.83 4.14 -1.72
CA ALA A 69 -3.91 3.21 -1.40
C ALA A 69 -4.54 3.47 -0.03
N ILE A 70 -3.75 4.03 0.90
CA ILE A 70 -4.21 4.38 2.25
C ILE A 70 -5.28 5.47 2.26
N TYR A 71 -5.38 6.30 1.22
CA TYR A 71 -6.32 7.42 1.20
C TYR A 71 -7.72 6.96 0.79
N LYS A 72 -8.76 7.66 1.25
CA LYS A 72 -10.12 7.44 0.77
C LYS A 72 -10.24 7.83 -0.71
N PRO A 73 -11.02 7.09 -1.52
CA PRO A 73 -11.32 7.47 -2.88
C PRO A 73 -12.26 8.67 -2.90
N GLU A 74 -12.32 9.38 -4.02
CA GLU A 74 -13.21 10.53 -4.20
C GLU A 74 -14.68 10.11 -4.05
N GLY A 75 -15.46 10.91 -3.30
CA GLY A 75 -16.90 10.69 -3.11
C GLY A 75 -17.30 9.57 -2.13
N LYS A 76 -16.44 9.20 -1.17
CA LYS A 76 -16.74 8.19 -0.14
C LYS A 76 -16.31 8.58 1.27
#